data_AF-A0A0P1APB5-F1
#
_entry.id   AF-A0A0P1APB5-F1
#
_cell.length_a   1.000
_cell.length_b   1.000
_cell.length_c   1.000
_cell.angle_alpha   90.00
_cell.angle_beta   90.00
_cell.angle_gamma   90.00
#
_symmetry.space_group_name_H-M   'P 1'
#
loop_
_entity.id
_entity.type
_entity.pdbx_description
1 polymer ?
#
loop_
_entity_poly.entity_id
_entity_poly.type
_entity_poly.pdbx_seq_one_letter_code
_entity_poly.pdbx_strand_id
1 'polypeptide(L)'
;MASRGWERDVDLHQRNDDRRSSVDVPSPTEGERDVDGGVTAPVGTQKRQRNLLRESHLISAEGFQKVHRTFPYQVSADVSGREAQALASLVKMYKQWAFDLYPGLNFEDFVERTETLGKGRQVQALMMELREKERLKYLKTIIDQDEKDEKADSEGEEAML
;
A
#
# COMPACT_ATOMS: atom_id res chain seq x y z
N MET A 1 20.48 -16.55 -26.99
CA MET A 1 20.87 -16.88 -25.61
C MET A 1 19.64 -16.77 -24.71
N ALA A 2 19.34 -17.88 -24.03
CA ALA A 2 18.47 -18.06 -22.86
C ALA A 2 17.02 -17.52 -22.87
N SER A 3 16.09 -18.41 -23.23
CA SER A 3 14.73 -18.47 -22.69
C SER A 3 14.77 -19.05 -21.27
N ARG A 4 14.17 -18.37 -20.27
CA ARG A 4 13.78 -18.92 -18.96
C ARG A 4 12.58 -18.08 -18.47
N GLY A 5 11.36 -18.58 -18.34
CA GLY A 5 10.98 -19.87 -17.75
C GLY A 5 10.52 -19.59 -16.32
N TRP A 6 9.28 -19.10 -16.17
CA TRP A 6 8.56 -19.04 -14.89
C TRP A 6 7.12 -19.44 -15.17
N GLU A 7 6.99 -20.73 -15.47
CA GLU A 7 5.74 -21.46 -15.54
C GLU A 7 5.27 -21.73 -14.11
N ARG A 8 3.98 -21.51 -13.87
CA ARG A 8 3.09 -22.05 -12.83
C ARG A 8 3.74 -22.87 -11.69
N ASP A 9 3.56 -22.39 -10.47
CA ASP A 9 3.27 -23.24 -9.32
C ASP A 9 1.90 -22.84 -8.75
N VAL A 10 0.88 -23.53 -9.25
CA VAL A 10 -0.46 -23.62 -8.66
C VAL A 10 -0.56 -25.02 -8.05
N ASP A 11 -0.14 -25.19 -6.81
CA ASP A 11 -0.66 -26.21 -5.90
C ASP A 11 0.10 -26.23 -4.56
N LEU A 12 -0.49 -25.67 -3.52
CA LEU A 12 -0.26 -26.15 -2.15
C LEU A 12 -1.61 -26.34 -1.48
N HIS A 13 -2.08 -27.59 -1.64
CA HIS A 13 -3.22 -28.19 -1.01
C HIS A 13 -3.25 -28.00 0.52
N GLN A 14 -4.40 -27.55 1.01
CA GLN A 14 -5.28 -28.34 1.89
C GLN A 14 -4.62 -29.45 2.73
N ARG A 15 -4.40 -29.20 4.03
CA ARG A 15 -4.70 -30.19 5.09
C ARG A 15 -4.67 -29.57 6.50
N ASN A 16 -5.81 -29.00 6.88
CA ASN A 16 -6.28 -29.08 8.26
C ASN A 16 -6.91 -30.48 8.40
N ASP A 17 -6.32 -31.34 9.23
CA ASP A 17 -6.98 -32.29 10.14
C ASP A 17 -5.95 -33.33 10.61
N ASP A 18 -5.58 -33.30 11.88
CA ASP A 18 -5.19 -34.50 12.62
C ASP A 18 -5.41 -34.26 14.11
N ARG A 19 -6.70 -34.24 14.48
CA ARG A 19 -7.14 -34.69 15.81
C ARG A 19 -7.09 -36.22 15.85
N ARG A 20 -6.04 -36.80 16.42
CA ARG A 20 -6.14 -38.14 17.04
C ARG A 20 -5.36 -38.21 18.34
N SER A 21 -6.15 -38.33 19.39
CA SER A 21 -5.84 -38.80 20.73
C SER A 21 -5.13 -40.16 20.74
N SER A 22 -4.07 -40.29 21.54
CA SER A 22 -3.78 -41.54 22.24
C SER A 22 -3.16 -41.22 23.60
N VAL A 23 -3.81 -41.71 24.63
CA VAL A 23 -3.41 -41.71 26.04
C VAL A 23 -2.43 -42.87 26.23
N ASP A 24 -1.35 -42.66 27.00
CA ASP A 24 -0.87 -43.61 28.01
C ASP A 24 0.23 -42.98 28.90
N VAL A 25 0.19 -43.32 30.19
CA VAL A 25 0.91 -42.80 31.37
C VAL A 25 1.16 -44.03 32.28
N PRO A 26 2.13 -44.16 33.24
CA PRO A 26 3.51 -43.65 33.44
C PRO A 26 4.57 -44.71 33.94
N SER A 27 5.87 -44.29 34.03
CA SER A 27 6.94 -44.60 35.05
C SER A 27 7.48 -46.03 35.30
N PRO A 28 8.60 -46.23 36.05
CA PRO A 28 9.93 -45.56 36.06
C PRO A 28 11.12 -46.57 36.12
N THR A 29 12.35 -46.18 35.73
CA THR A 29 13.57 -46.85 36.22
C THR A 29 14.71 -45.85 36.39
N GLU A 30 15.22 -45.78 37.62
CA GLU A 30 16.33 -44.96 38.09
C GLU A 30 17.68 -45.49 37.59
N GLY A 31 18.66 -44.60 37.49
CA GLY A 31 20.05 -44.91 37.17
C GLY A 31 20.90 -43.63 37.08
N GLU A 32 21.44 -43.21 38.22
CA GLU A 32 22.31 -42.04 38.40
C GLU A 32 23.59 -42.07 37.55
N ARG A 33 24.08 -40.87 37.16
CA ARG A 33 25.46 -40.38 37.36
C ARG A 33 25.66 -38.96 36.78
N ASP A 34 25.73 -38.00 37.70
CA ASP A 34 26.80 -37.00 37.91
C ASP A 34 27.33 -36.03 36.82
N VAL A 35 27.34 -34.75 37.25
CA VAL A 35 28.20 -33.57 36.99
C VAL A 35 27.99 -32.63 35.78
N ASP A 36 27.77 -31.37 36.18
CA ASP A 36 28.22 -30.08 35.61
C ASP A 36 27.33 -29.28 34.64
N GLY A 37 26.85 -28.15 35.16
CA GLY A 37 27.20 -26.85 34.60
C GLY A 37 26.56 -26.43 33.28
N GLY A 38 25.38 -25.78 33.35
CA GLY A 38 24.94 -24.91 32.25
C GLY A 38 23.45 -24.62 32.23
N VAL A 39 23.02 -23.62 33.00
CA VAL A 39 21.70 -22.99 32.83
C VAL A 39 21.65 -22.37 31.44
N THR A 40 21.14 -23.11 30.46
CA THR A 40 20.73 -22.54 29.18
C THR A 40 19.29 -22.08 29.35
N ALA A 41 19.13 -20.81 29.70
CA ALA A 41 17.85 -20.14 29.66
C ALA A 41 17.24 -20.30 28.26
N PRO A 42 15.94 -20.65 28.12
CA PRO A 42 15.31 -20.71 26.81
C PRO A 42 15.33 -19.29 26.24
N VAL A 43 16.13 -19.09 25.17
CA VAL A 43 16.12 -17.89 24.35
C VAL A 43 14.69 -17.75 23.84
N GLY A 44 13.94 -16.82 24.43
CA GLY A 44 12.58 -16.51 24.03
C GLY A 44 12.59 -16.19 22.54
N THR A 45 11.98 -17.07 21.74
CA THR A 45 11.75 -16.81 20.33
C THR A 45 10.88 -15.58 20.25
N GLN A 46 11.49 -14.43 19.95
CA GLN A 46 10.75 -13.21 19.69
C GLN A 46 9.84 -13.51 18.52
N LYS A 47 8.55 -13.72 18.81
CA LYS A 47 7.50 -13.85 17.81
C LYS A 47 7.70 -12.66 16.88
N ARG A 48 8.08 -12.92 15.63
CA ARG A 48 8.21 -11.89 14.59
C ARG A 48 6.95 -11.05 14.69
N GLN A 49 7.08 -9.81 15.15
CA GLN A 49 5.98 -8.86 15.16
C GLN A 49 5.39 -8.93 13.76
N ARG A 50 4.13 -9.38 13.65
CA ARG A 50 3.47 -9.41 12.35
C ARG A 50 3.43 -7.95 11.93
N ASN A 51 4.35 -7.57 11.05
CA ASN A 51 4.28 -6.33 10.33
C ASN A 51 2.84 -6.33 9.77
N LEU A 52 2.03 -5.41 10.25
CA LEU A 52 0.64 -5.27 9.86
C LEU A 52 0.57 -3.89 9.24
N LEU A 53 -0.06 -3.80 8.08
CA LEU A 53 -0.42 -2.50 7.54
C LEU A 53 -1.26 -1.76 8.60
N ARG A 54 -0.85 -0.55 8.94
CA ARG A 54 -1.48 0.33 9.94
C ARG A 54 -1.80 1.67 9.30
N GLU A 55 -2.74 2.40 9.89
CA GLU A 55 -3.12 3.76 9.50
C GLU A 55 -1.91 4.70 9.36
N SER A 56 -0.92 4.56 10.24
CA SER A 56 0.32 5.35 10.20
C SER A 56 1.09 5.24 8.88
N HIS A 57 1.06 4.09 8.21
CA HIS A 57 1.71 3.90 6.92
C HIS A 57 0.97 4.69 5.84
N LEU A 58 -0.37 4.69 5.86
CA LEU A 58 -1.20 5.41 4.90
C LEU A 58 -1.09 6.94 5.05
N ILE A 59 -0.89 7.42 6.29
CA ILE A 59 -0.74 8.86 6.59
C ILE A 59 0.67 9.37 6.30
N SER A 60 1.66 8.47 6.26
CA SER A 60 3.05 8.82 6.01
C SER A 60 3.23 9.53 4.66
N ALA A 61 4.40 10.18 4.49
CA ALA A 61 4.76 10.83 3.23
C ALA A 61 4.73 9.87 2.03
N GLU A 62 5.09 8.60 2.25
CA GLU A 62 5.08 7.54 1.23
C GLU A 62 3.69 6.92 1.02
N GLY A 63 2.71 7.24 1.87
CA GLY A 63 1.32 6.78 1.78
C GLY A 63 0.51 7.61 0.77
N PHE A 64 -0.68 8.07 1.19
CA PHE A 64 -1.59 8.79 0.29
C PHE A 64 -1.03 10.12 -0.22
N GLN A 65 -0.11 10.75 0.53
CA GLN A 65 0.54 11.98 0.09
C GLN A 65 1.38 11.74 -1.18
N LYS A 66 2.06 10.61 -1.30
CA LYS A 66 2.82 10.24 -2.51
C LYS A 66 1.89 10.04 -3.70
N VAL A 67 0.79 9.31 -3.51
CA VAL A 67 -0.21 9.06 -4.55
C VAL A 67 -0.74 10.39 -5.10
N HIS A 68 -1.17 11.29 -4.22
CA HIS A 68 -1.66 12.62 -4.60
C HIS A 68 -0.64 13.44 -5.40
N ARG A 69 0.65 13.34 -5.06
CA ARG A 69 1.70 14.14 -5.70
C ARG A 69 2.17 13.57 -7.04
N THR A 70 2.09 12.27 -7.25
CA THR A 70 2.80 11.60 -8.36
C THR A 70 1.85 11.04 -9.42
N PHE A 71 0.72 10.48 -9.01
CA PHE A 71 -0.14 9.71 -9.93
C PHE A 71 -0.82 10.57 -11.00
N PRO A 72 -1.36 11.76 -10.68
CA PRO A 72 -2.03 12.61 -11.68
C PRO A 72 -1.14 13.02 -12.86
N TYR A 73 0.18 13.10 -12.65
CA TYR A 73 1.14 13.52 -13.69
C TYR A 73 1.70 12.36 -14.50
N GLN A 74 1.52 11.12 -14.04
CA GLN A 74 2.08 9.92 -14.68
C GLN A 74 1.09 9.26 -15.64
N VAL A 75 -0.21 9.45 -15.44
CA VAL A 75 -1.22 9.03 -16.40
C VAL A 75 -1.46 10.18 -17.38
N SER A 76 -1.27 9.90 -18.67
CA SER A 76 -1.48 10.88 -19.73
C SER A 76 -2.90 11.45 -19.68
N ALA A 77 -3.04 12.77 -19.79
CA ALA A 77 -4.35 13.44 -19.83
C ALA A 77 -5.18 13.05 -21.06
N ASP A 78 -4.52 12.65 -22.16
CA ASP A 78 -5.16 12.18 -23.38
C ASP A 78 -5.20 10.65 -23.40
N VAL A 79 -6.31 10.11 -22.90
CA VAL A 79 -6.56 8.67 -22.75
C VAL A 79 -7.38 8.10 -23.90
N SER A 80 -7.88 8.96 -24.79
CA SER A 80 -8.83 8.60 -25.83
C SER A 80 -8.23 7.55 -26.79
N GLY A 81 -8.91 6.42 -26.93
CA GLY A 81 -8.43 5.29 -27.76
C GLY A 81 -7.27 4.48 -27.16
N ARG A 82 -6.77 4.82 -25.96
CA ARG A 82 -5.73 4.06 -25.21
C ARG A 82 -6.14 3.73 -23.78
N GLU A 83 -7.44 3.76 -23.49
CA GLU A 83 -8.01 3.59 -22.15
C GLU A 83 -7.52 2.31 -21.45
N ALA A 84 -7.52 1.17 -22.14
CA ALA A 84 -7.05 -0.09 -21.59
C ALA A 84 -5.56 -0.04 -21.20
N GLN A 85 -4.72 0.63 -22.02
CA GLN A 85 -3.30 0.79 -21.75
C GLN A 85 -3.04 1.75 -20.59
N ALA A 86 -3.83 2.83 -20.49
CA ALA A 86 -3.75 3.78 -19.39
C ALA A 86 -4.20 3.14 -18.08
N LEU A 87 -5.29 2.36 -18.10
CA LEU A 87 -5.75 1.59 -16.94
C LEU A 87 -4.69 0.59 -16.50
N ALA A 88 -4.09 -0.16 -17.42
CA ALA A 88 -3.00 -1.09 -17.11
C ALA A 88 -1.80 -0.38 -16.45
N SER A 89 -1.46 0.81 -16.95
CA SER A 89 -0.40 1.65 -16.37
C SER A 89 -0.75 2.13 -14.96
N LEU A 90 -1.98 2.62 -14.76
CA LEU A 90 -2.46 3.08 -13.45
C LEU A 90 -2.47 1.94 -12.43
N VAL A 91 -2.99 0.77 -12.79
CA VAL A 91 -2.98 -0.41 -11.91
C VAL A 91 -1.55 -0.83 -11.57
N LYS A 92 -0.62 -0.81 -12.53
CA LYS A 92 0.79 -1.10 -12.29
C LYS A 92 1.41 -0.12 -11.28
N MET A 93 1.09 1.18 -11.37
CA MET A 93 1.56 2.19 -10.42
C MET A 93 1.03 1.92 -9.01
N TYR A 94 -0.26 1.59 -8.86
CA TYR A 94 -0.82 1.23 -7.55
C TYR A 94 -0.19 -0.03 -6.97
N LYS A 95 0.09 -1.04 -7.79
CA LYS A 95 0.79 -2.27 -7.36
C LYS A 95 2.21 -1.96 -6.87
N GLN A 96 2.96 -1.15 -7.61
CA GLN A 96 4.29 -0.74 -7.18
C GLN A 96 4.25 0.07 -5.88
N TRP A 97 3.32 1.02 -5.77
CA TRP A 97 3.15 1.82 -4.56
C TRP A 97 2.80 0.95 -3.34
N ALA A 98 1.90 -0.02 -3.50
CA ALA A 98 1.56 -0.95 -2.43
C ALA A 98 2.77 -1.77 -1.98
N PHE A 99 3.59 -2.24 -2.92
CA PHE A 99 4.84 -2.96 -2.63
C PHE A 99 5.86 -2.07 -1.90
N ASP A 100 6.05 -0.83 -2.35
CA ASP A 100 6.94 0.14 -1.71
C ASP A 100 6.50 0.44 -0.27
N LEU A 101 5.19 0.55 -0.03
CA LEU A 101 4.64 0.88 1.28
C LEU A 101 4.69 -0.32 2.23
N TYR A 102 4.45 -1.52 1.72
CA TYR A 102 4.37 -2.71 2.53
C TYR A 102 4.74 -3.98 1.72
N PRO A 103 6.04 -4.34 1.67
CA PRO A 103 6.49 -5.53 0.96
C PRO A 103 6.08 -6.79 1.74
N GLY A 104 5.45 -7.74 1.05
CA GLY A 104 5.01 -9.01 1.64
C GLY A 104 3.50 -9.13 1.87
N LEU A 105 2.71 -8.19 1.38
CA LEU A 105 1.27 -8.32 1.25
C LEU A 105 0.87 -8.35 -0.23
N ASN A 106 -0.03 -9.25 -0.59
CA ASN A 106 -0.58 -9.29 -1.95
C ASN A 106 -1.38 -8.01 -2.22
N PHE A 107 -1.41 -7.58 -3.47
CA PHE A 107 -2.07 -6.32 -3.84
C PHE A 107 -3.57 -6.33 -3.49
N GLU A 108 -4.27 -7.44 -3.74
CA GLU A 108 -5.70 -7.57 -3.42
C GLU A 108 -5.93 -7.42 -1.90
N ASP A 109 -5.20 -8.18 -1.07
CA ASP A 109 -5.26 -8.07 0.39
C ASP A 109 -4.87 -6.66 0.89
N PHE A 110 -3.92 -6.01 0.21
CA PHE A 110 -3.53 -4.64 0.51
C PHE A 110 -4.68 -3.67 0.27
N VAL A 111 -5.41 -3.82 -0.83
CA VAL A 111 -6.58 -2.99 -1.15
C VAL A 111 -7.67 -3.18 -0.10
N GLU A 112 -8.03 -4.43 0.24
CA GLU A 112 -9.04 -4.72 1.27
C GLU A 112 -8.66 -4.11 2.63
N ARG A 113 -7.40 -4.30 3.06
CA ARG A 113 -6.93 -3.69 4.32
C ARG A 113 -6.93 -2.18 4.26
N THR A 114 -6.51 -1.60 3.14
CA THR A 114 -6.52 -0.15 2.95
C THR A 114 -7.95 0.41 2.99
N GLU A 115 -8.95 -0.31 2.48
CA GLU A 115 -10.35 0.07 2.61
C GLU A 115 -10.81 0.10 4.07
N THR A 116 -10.44 -0.91 4.86
CA THR A 116 -10.78 -0.95 6.29
C THR A 116 -10.09 0.16 7.09
N LEU A 117 -8.79 0.36 6.89
CA LEU A 117 -7.98 1.41 7.53
C LEU A 117 -8.38 2.81 7.06
N GLY A 118 -8.90 2.92 5.83
CA GLY A 118 -9.40 4.15 5.25
C GLY A 118 -10.52 4.77 6.08
N LYS A 119 -11.28 3.98 6.84
CA LYS A 119 -12.35 4.45 7.73
C LYS A 119 -11.83 5.11 9.01
N GLY A 120 -10.53 5.01 9.29
CA GLY A 120 -9.89 5.63 10.45
C GLY A 120 -9.95 7.16 10.39
N ARG A 121 -10.20 7.80 11.55
CA ARG A 121 -10.39 9.27 11.63
C ARG A 121 -9.19 10.05 11.09
N GLN A 122 -7.98 9.59 11.39
CA GLN A 122 -6.76 10.27 10.94
C GLN A 122 -6.59 10.18 9.42
N VAL A 123 -6.91 9.03 8.84
CA VAL A 123 -6.86 8.82 7.39
C VAL A 123 -7.94 9.65 6.69
N GLN A 124 -9.16 9.67 7.22
CA GLN A 124 -10.25 10.51 6.70
C GLN A 124 -9.90 12.01 6.76
N ALA A 125 -9.30 12.48 7.85
CA ALA A 125 -8.86 13.87 7.97
C ALA A 125 -7.83 14.22 6.87
N LEU A 126 -6.84 13.35 6.64
CA LEU A 126 -5.87 13.52 5.55
C LEU A 126 -6.55 13.52 4.17
N MET A 127 -7.50 12.61 3.93
CA MET A 127 -8.27 12.56 2.68
C MET A 127 -9.05 13.84 2.42
N MET A 128 -9.70 14.39 3.45
CA MET A 128 -10.41 15.66 3.35
C MET A 128 -9.45 16.81 3.02
N GLU A 129 -8.30 16.88 3.69
CA GLU A 129 -7.28 17.90 3.43
C GLU A 129 -6.76 17.82 1.99
N LEU A 130 -6.48 16.63 1.48
CA LEU A 130 -6.01 16.44 0.11
C LEU A 130 -7.07 16.84 -0.93
N ARG A 131 -8.34 16.47 -0.71
CA ARG A 131 -9.45 16.88 -1.60
C ARG A 131 -9.64 18.40 -1.60
N GLU A 132 -9.54 19.02 -0.44
CA GLU A 132 -9.65 20.48 -0.30
C GLU A 132 -8.51 21.20 -1.01
N LYS A 133 -7.27 20.68 -0.91
CA LYS A 133 -6.12 21.23 -1.66
C LYS A 133 -6.36 21.23 -3.16
N GLU A 134 -6.86 20.13 -3.71
CA GLU A 134 -7.13 20.07 -5.15
C GLU A 134 -8.29 21.00 -5.54
N ARG A 135 -9.35 21.08 -4.72
CA ARG A 135 -10.45 22.04 -4.92
C ARG A 135 -9.95 23.48 -5.02
N LEU A 136 -9.12 23.90 -4.05
CA LEU A 136 -8.53 25.24 -4.01
C LEU A 136 -7.62 25.51 -5.21
N LYS A 137 -6.85 24.50 -5.65
CA LYS A 137 -6.01 24.61 -6.85
C LYS A 137 -6.83 24.85 -8.12
N TYR A 138 -7.95 24.14 -8.29
CA TYR A 138 -8.86 24.38 -9.41
C TYR A 138 -9.47 25.79 -9.37
N LEU A 139 -9.97 26.22 -8.21
CA LEU A 139 -10.54 27.56 -8.03
C LEU A 139 -9.54 28.65 -8.35
N LYS A 140 -8.32 28.52 -7.85
CA LYS A 140 -7.24 29.46 -8.17
C LYS A 140 -6.97 29.50 -9.68
N THR A 141 -6.97 28.34 -10.34
CA THR A 141 -6.72 28.28 -11.79
C THR A 141 -7.80 29.00 -12.60
N ILE A 142 -9.07 28.92 -12.16
CA ILE A 142 -10.20 29.63 -12.78
C ILE A 142 -10.04 31.14 -12.58
N ILE A 143 -9.78 31.58 -11.35
CA ILE A 143 -9.59 33.02 -11.06
C ILE A 143 -8.40 33.59 -11.84
N ASP A 144 -7.27 32.87 -11.86
CA ASP A 144 -6.07 33.27 -12.61
C ASP A 144 -6.32 33.30 -14.14
N GLN A 145 -7.33 32.57 -14.64
CA GLN A 145 -7.77 32.63 -16.05
C GLN A 145 -8.67 33.84 -16.30
N ASP A 146 -9.68 34.05 -15.45
CA ASP A 146 -10.58 35.21 -15.56
C ASP A 146 -9.79 36.53 -15.51
N GLU A 147 -8.81 36.66 -14.60
CA GLU A 147 -7.92 37.83 -14.53
C GLU A 147 -7.07 38.04 -15.78
N LYS A 148 -6.69 36.97 -16.48
CA LYS A 148 -5.93 37.07 -17.73
C LYS A 148 -6.82 37.49 -18.89
N ASP A 149 -8.04 36.99 -18.94
CA ASP A 149 -9.00 37.33 -19.99
C ASP A 149 -9.44 38.79 -19.86
N GLU A 150 -9.70 39.28 -18.64
CA GLU A 150 -9.98 40.71 -18.39
C GLU A 150 -8.81 41.64 -18.79
N LYS A 151 -7.56 41.19 -18.56
CA LYS A 151 -6.38 41.95 -18.99
C LYS A 151 -6.21 41.96 -20.51
N ALA A 152 -6.49 40.85 -21.19
CA ALA A 152 -6.41 40.78 -22.64
C ALA A 152 -7.44 41.71 -23.31
N ASP A 153 -8.64 41.83 -22.74
CA ASP A 153 -9.69 42.72 -23.25
C ASP A 153 -9.31 44.21 -23.09
N SER A 154 -8.73 44.59 -21.94
CA SER A 154 -8.30 45.97 -21.70
C SER A 154 -7.06 46.41 -22.51
N GLU A 155 -6.09 45.52 -22.72
CA GLU A 155 -4.94 45.79 -23.61
C GLU A 155 -5.35 45.87 -25.09
N GLY A 156 -6.39 45.10 -25.49
CA GLY A 156 -6.97 45.15 -26.84
C GLY A 156 -7.73 46.45 -27.13
N GLU A 157 -8.43 47.01 -26.13
CA GLU A 157 -9.09 48.31 -26.25
C GLU A 157 -8.08 49.48 -26.27
N GLU A 158 -7.01 49.42 -25.47
CA GLU A 158 -5.97 50.46 -25.43
C GLU A 158 -5.16 50.54 -26.75
N ALA A 159 -4.93 49.40 -27.42
CA ALA A 159 -4.21 49.35 -28.70
C ALA A 159 -5.00 49.88 -29.92
N MET A 160 -6.30 50.20 -29.76
CA MET A 160 -7.17 50.73 -30.82
C MET A 160 -7.43 52.25 -30.75
N LEU A 161 -6.87 52.95 -29.76
CA LEU A 161 -6.94 54.41 -29.57
C LEU A 161 -5.64 55.11 -30.02
#